data_AF-A0A9D2EBI2-F1
#
_entry.id   AF-A0A9D2EBI2-F1
#
_cell.length_a   1.000
_cell.length_b   1.000
_cell.length_c   1.000
_cell.angle_alpha   90.00
_cell.angle_beta   90.00
_cell.angle_gamma   90.00
#
_symmetry.space_group_name_H-M   'P 1'
#
loop_
_entity.id
_entity.type
_entity.pdbx_description
1 polymer ?
#
loop_
_entity_poly.entity_id
_entity_poly.type
_entity_poly.pdbx_seq_one_letter_code
_entity_poly.pdbx_strand_id
1 'polypeptide(L)'
;MEKLPEEGRARIRASAMWLIAAIVLVALGVAGYGAFFGFPLTTQTTVLAAASVNGDRGLLVRYEVGSSSCQEPGGVSVTETDQTVTLTGSAVDPSGTRVVDKACTDDLYTVAETVWLDEPLGGRTVQDSSGTQLELVTPAEVLDGDGSP
;
A
#
# COMPACT_ATOMS: atom_id res chain seq x y z
N MET A 1 23.04 34.70 -33.60
CA MET A 1 23.38 33.77 -32.48
C MET A 1 24.64 34.30 -31.82
N GLU A 2 24.47 35.18 -30.84
CA GLU A 2 25.58 35.77 -30.09
C GLU A 2 26.28 34.68 -29.27
N LYS A 3 27.56 34.44 -29.56
CA LYS A 3 28.38 33.50 -28.79
C LYS A 3 28.69 34.15 -27.44
N LEU A 4 28.12 33.60 -26.37
CA LEU A 4 28.47 33.99 -25.00
C LEU A 4 30.00 33.98 -24.81
N PRO A 5 30.59 35.02 -24.18
CA PRO A 5 32.02 35.10 -23.88
C PRO A 5 32.46 33.89 -23.03
N GLU A 6 33.67 33.39 -23.27
CA GLU A 6 34.16 32.12 -22.69
C GLU A 6 34.09 32.09 -21.16
N GLU A 7 34.29 33.23 -20.51
CA GLU A 7 34.17 33.40 -19.05
C GLU A 7 32.74 33.15 -18.54
N GLY A 8 31.72 33.56 -19.31
CA GLY A 8 30.32 33.30 -18.98
C GLY A 8 29.97 31.82 -19.07
N ARG A 9 30.49 31.12 -20.08
CA ARG A 9 30.32 29.66 -20.22
C ARG A 9 31.04 28.87 -19.13
N ALA A 10 32.22 29.31 -18.71
CA ALA A 10 32.97 28.67 -17.63
C ALA A 10 32.24 28.79 -16.27
N ARG A 11 31.68 29.97 -15.96
CA ARG A 11 30.89 30.17 -14.73
C ARG A 11 29.60 29.34 -14.70
N ILE A 12 28.88 29.27 -15.82
CA ILE A 12 27.67 28.44 -15.95
C ILE A 12 28.00 26.95 -15.79
N ARG A 13 29.12 26.48 -16.35
CA ARG A 13 29.58 25.09 -16.19
C ARG A 13 29.96 24.80 -14.73
N ALA A 14 30.67 25.71 -14.08
CA ALA A 14 31.02 25.56 -12.67
C ALA A 14 29.77 25.52 -11.77
N SER A 15 28.81 26.43 -11.97
CA SER A 15 27.55 26.43 -11.20
C SER A 15 26.72 25.18 -11.47
N ALA A 16 26.67 24.70 -12.72
CA ALA A 16 25.99 23.46 -13.06
C ALA A 16 26.65 22.23 -12.40
N MET A 17 27.99 22.15 -12.38
CA MET A 17 28.69 21.06 -11.69
C MET A 17 28.44 21.08 -10.19
N TRP A 18 28.44 22.26 -9.55
CA TRP A 18 28.10 22.38 -8.13
C TRP A 18 26.66 22.00 -7.83
N LEU A 19 25.72 22.37 -8.70
CA LEU A 19 24.33 21.95 -8.59
C LEU A 19 24.19 20.43 -8.71
N ILE A 20 24.84 19.82 -9.71
CA ILE A 20 24.84 18.37 -9.89
C ILE A 20 25.45 17.69 -8.66
N ALA A 21 26.58 18.18 -8.15
CA ALA A 21 27.21 17.65 -6.95
C ALA A 21 26.28 17.73 -5.72
N ALA A 22 25.56 18.85 -5.54
CA ALA A 22 24.59 19.01 -4.47
C ALA A 22 23.42 18.02 -4.61
N ILE A 23 22.88 17.84 -5.82
CA ILE A 23 21.82 16.85 -6.10
C ILE A 23 22.31 15.44 -5.79
N VAL A 24 23.53 15.09 -6.20
CA VAL A 24 24.12 13.77 -5.91
C VAL A 24 24.29 13.55 -4.41
N LEU A 25 24.76 14.55 -3.66
CA LEU A 25 24.87 14.45 -2.20
C LEU A 25 23.51 14.26 -1.52
N VAL A 26 22.48 14.97 -1.96
CA VAL A 26 21.11 14.78 -1.45
C VAL A 26 20.61 13.37 -1.79
N ALA A 27 20.82 12.90 -3.01
CA ALA A 27 20.41 11.56 -3.42
C ALA A 27 21.10 10.46 -2.59
N LEU A 28 22.41 10.60 -2.32
CA LEU A 28 23.14 9.70 -1.43
C LEU A 28 22.63 9.76 0.01
N GLY A 29 22.29 10.94 0.50
CA GLY A 29 21.69 11.11 1.82
C GLY A 29 20.34 10.40 1.95
N VAL A 30 19.46 10.55 0.95
CA VAL A 30 18.16 9.85 0.90
C VAL A 30 18.35 8.33 0.80
N ALA A 31 19.27 7.86 -0.04
CA ALA A 31 19.57 6.44 -0.16
C ALA A 31 20.12 5.85 1.15
N GLY A 32 21.02 6.57 1.83
CA GLY A 32 21.54 6.19 3.14
C GLY A 32 20.43 6.14 4.19
N TYR A 33 19.58 7.16 4.25
CA TYR A 33 18.43 7.15 5.16
C TYR A 33 17.52 5.95 4.92
N GLY A 34 17.17 5.69 3.65
CA GLY A 34 16.33 4.55 3.27
C GLY A 34 16.93 3.20 3.63
N ALA A 35 18.26 3.05 3.57
CA ALA A 35 18.94 1.81 3.92
C ALA A 35 18.96 1.53 5.45
N PHE A 36 19.13 2.58 6.27
CA PHE A 36 19.27 2.46 7.72
C PHE A 36 17.96 2.61 8.50
N PHE A 37 17.15 3.62 8.17
CA PHE A 37 15.88 3.88 8.85
C PHE A 37 14.69 3.27 8.12
N GLY A 38 14.75 3.22 6.79
CA GLY A 38 13.65 2.74 5.97
C GLY A 38 12.67 3.85 5.60
N PHE A 39 11.95 3.61 4.51
CA PHE A 39 10.74 4.32 4.12
C PHE A 39 9.56 3.35 4.14
N PRO A 40 8.35 3.86 4.41
CA PRO A 40 7.15 3.04 4.38
C PRO A 40 6.94 2.46 2.97
N LEU A 41 6.71 1.16 2.90
CA LEU A 41 6.26 0.48 1.69
C LEU A 41 4.88 -0.11 1.93
N THR A 42 3.96 0.15 1.01
CA THR A 42 2.63 -0.46 1.01
C THR A 42 2.61 -1.61 0.02
N THR A 43 2.21 -2.79 0.48
CA THR A 43 2.00 -3.97 -0.34
C THR A 43 0.53 -4.32 -0.38
N GLN A 44 0.02 -4.67 -1.55
CA GLN A 44 -1.33 -5.22 -1.66
C GLN A 44 -1.37 -6.60 -1.03
N THR A 45 -2.50 -6.93 -0.41
CA THR A 45 -2.72 -8.20 0.25
C THR A 45 -4.03 -8.82 -0.18
N THR A 46 -4.18 -10.10 0.15
CA THR A 46 -5.34 -10.90 -0.24
C THR A 46 -6.51 -10.60 0.68
N VAL A 47 -7.66 -10.32 0.05
CA VAL A 47 -8.96 -10.26 0.73
C VAL A 47 -9.47 -11.69 0.85
N LEU A 48 -9.72 -12.14 2.08
CA LEU A 48 -10.09 -13.52 2.38
C LEU A 48 -11.61 -13.71 2.40
N ALA A 49 -12.34 -12.73 2.92
CA ALA A 49 -13.79 -12.80 3.04
C ALA A 49 -14.40 -11.40 3.08
N ALA A 50 -15.64 -11.28 2.60
CA ALA A 50 -16.43 -10.06 2.73
C ALA A 50 -17.88 -10.41 3.09
N ALA A 51 -18.52 -9.57 3.88
CA ALA A 51 -19.93 -9.67 4.25
C ALA A 51 -20.61 -8.33 4.12
N SER A 52 -21.84 -8.32 3.62
CA SER A 52 -22.67 -7.12 3.64
C SER A 52 -23.08 -6.75 5.07
N VAL A 53 -22.98 -5.47 5.40
CA VAL A 53 -23.42 -4.89 6.67
C VAL A 53 -24.18 -3.58 6.44
N ASN A 54 -24.97 -3.18 7.42
CA ASN A 54 -25.74 -1.92 7.40
C ASN A 54 -26.63 -1.74 6.15
N GLY A 55 -27.38 -2.78 5.78
CA GLY A 55 -28.33 -2.72 4.65
C GLY A 55 -27.63 -2.51 3.30
N ASP A 56 -26.58 -3.29 3.03
CA ASP A 56 -25.81 -3.29 1.80
C ASP A 56 -24.98 -2.04 1.52
N ARG A 57 -24.94 -1.06 2.43
CA ARG A 57 -24.10 0.14 2.29
C ARG A 57 -22.70 -0.01 2.87
N GLY A 58 -22.45 -1.06 3.66
CA GLY A 58 -21.13 -1.38 4.16
C GLY A 58 -20.74 -2.80 3.80
N LEU A 59 -19.43 -3.02 3.71
CA LEU A 59 -18.85 -4.35 3.64
C LEU A 59 -17.92 -4.53 4.83
N LEU A 60 -18.14 -5.58 5.61
CA LEU A 60 -17.16 -6.06 6.57
C LEU A 60 -16.20 -6.98 5.81
N VAL A 61 -14.92 -6.62 5.79
CA VAL A 61 -13.91 -7.26 4.94
C VAL A 61 -12.79 -7.79 5.83
N ARG A 62 -12.47 -9.07 5.68
CA ARG A 62 -11.28 -9.68 6.28
C ARG A 62 -10.19 -9.82 5.24
N TYR A 63 -9.00 -9.33 5.57
CA TYR A 63 -7.82 -9.40 4.72
C TYR A 63 -6.59 -9.80 5.52
N GLU A 64 -5.62 -10.37 4.83
CA GLU A 64 -4.32 -10.73 5.39
C GLU A 64 -3.40 -9.51 5.43
N VAL A 65 -2.59 -9.35 6.48
CA VAL A 65 -1.64 -8.22 6.59
C VAL A 65 -0.19 -8.70 6.44
N GLY A 66 0.08 -9.97 6.69
CA GLY A 66 1.43 -10.53 6.65
C GLY A 66 2.08 -10.57 8.03
N SER A 67 3.39 -10.31 8.10
CA SER A 67 4.23 -10.42 9.30
C SER A 67 3.85 -9.44 10.40
N SER A 68 3.42 -9.92 11.58
CA SER A 68 3.02 -9.04 12.67
C SER A 68 4.15 -8.19 13.26
N SER A 69 5.41 -8.62 13.08
CA SER A 69 6.57 -7.89 13.60
C SER A 69 7.06 -6.75 12.70
N CYS A 70 6.61 -6.69 11.45
CA CYS A 70 7.09 -5.74 10.44
C CYS A 70 5.99 -5.00 9.70
N GLN A 71 4.78 -5.56 9.65
CA GLN A 71 3.68 -5.04 8.85
C GLN A 71 2.50 -4.66 9.74
N GLU A 72 2.00 -3.46 9.49
CA GLU A 72 0.80 -2.91 10.09
C GLU A 72 -0.33 -2.92 9.05
N PRO A 73 -1.61 -2.95 9.48
CA PRO A 73 -2.73 -2.93 8.57
C PRO A 73 -2.76 -1.60 7.80
N GLY A 74 -2.73 -1.66 6.47
CA GLY A 74 -2.82 -0.49 5.60
C GLY A 74 -4.25 -0.08 5.26
N GLY A 75 -5.21 -0.95 5.57
CA GLY A 75 -6.62 -0.77 5.28
C GLY A 75 -7.08 -1.48 4.02
N VAL A 76 -8.38 -1.37 3.73
CA VAL A 76 -9.01 -1.86 2.50
C VAL A 76 -9.44 -0.68 1.64
N SER A 77 -8.94 -0.62 0.41
CA SER A 77 -9.44 0.33 -0.59
C SER A 77 -10.54 -0.31 -1.43
N VAL A 78 -11.57 0.48 -1.75
CA VAL A 78 -12.72 0.06 -2.55
C VAL A 78 -12.70 0.81 -3.88
N THR A 79 -12.84 0.07 -4.98
CA THR A 79 -13.13 0.65 -6.30
C THR A 79 -14.50 0.19 -6.76
N GLU A 80 -15.42 1.13 -6.92
CA GLU A 80 -16.80 0.86 -7.32
C GLU A 80 -17.05 1.15 -8.79
N THR A 81 -17.84 0.30 -9.42
CA THR A 81 -18.47 0.53 -10.71
C THR A 81 -19.96 0.18 -10.62
N ASP A 82 -20.71 0.44 -11.69
CA ASP A 82 -22.13 0.10 -11.79
C ASP A 82 -22.40 -1.40 -11.61
N GLN A 83 -21.41 -2.26 -11.86
CA GLN A 83 -21.57 -3.72 -11.87
C GLN A 83 -20.71 -4.45 -10.83
N THR A 84 -19.62 -3.82 -10.37
CA THR A 84 -18.63 -4.49 -9.53
C THR A 84 -18.14 -3.61 -8.40
N VAL A 85 -17.78 -4.26 -7.30
CA VAL A 85 -17.08 -3.68 -6.17
C VAL A 85 -15.78 -4.44 -6.01
N THR A 86 -14.66 -3.77 -6.27
CA THR A 86 -13.33 -4.36 -6.15
C THR A 86 -12.73 -3.97 -4.80
N LEU A 87 -12.40 -4.97 -3.99
CA LEU A 87 -11.76 -4.81 -2.69
C LEU A 87 -10.26 -5.09 -2.82
N THR A 88 -9.44 -4.20 -2.29
CA THR A 88 -7.98 -4.39 -2.25
C THR A 88 -7.49 -4.14 -0.83
N GLY A 89 -7.07 -5.22 -0.17
CA GLY A 89 -6.39 -5.14 1.11
C GLY A 89 -4.98 -4.60 0.94
N SER A 90 -4.45 -3.96 1.99
CA SER A 90 -3.08 -3.48 1.99
C SER A 90 -2.44 -3.63 3.35
N ALA A 91 -1.12 -3.84 3.32
CA ALA A 91 -0.26 -3.85 4.49
C ALA A 91 0.82 -2.81 4.31
N VAL A 92 1.21 -2.15 5.40
CA VAL A 92 2.27 -1.15 5.42
C VAL A 92 3.43 -1.69 6.23
N ASP A 93 4.60 -1.73 5.63
CA ASP A 93 5.86 -1.89 6.35
C ASP A 93 6.49 -0.51 6.53
N PRO A 94 6.45 0.08 7.74
CA PRO A 94 6.99 1.43 7.99
C PRO A 94 8.48 1.57 7.66
N SER A 95 9.19 0.44 7.63
CA SER A 95 10.62 0.34 7.35
C SER A 95 10.92 -0.49 6.10
N GLY A 96 9.99 -0.51 5.14
CA GLY A 96 10.01 -1.37 3.96
C GLY A 96 11.34 -1.39 3.20
N THR A 97 11.98 -0.22 3.03
CA THR A 97 13.26 -0.11 2.30
C THR A 97 14.51 -0.40 3.14
N ARG A 98 14.38 -0.63 4.45
CA ARG A 98 15.49 -0.88 5.34
C ARG A 98 16.09 -2.26 5.03
N VAL A 99 17.41 -2.31 4.86
CA VAL A 99 18.15 -3.54 4.49
C VAL A 99 19.04 -4.07 5.60
N VAL A 100 19.16 -3.34 6.71
CA VAL A 100 20.05 -3.67 7.84
C VAL A 100 19.22 -4.12 9.05
N ASP A 101 19.57 -5.23 9.69
CA ASP A 101 18.97 -5.74 10.93
C ASP A 101 17.43 -5.84 10.89
N LYS A 102 16.87 -6.17 9.71
CA LYS A 102 15.44 -6.40 9.55
C LYS A 102 15.15 -7.88 9.75
N ALA A 103 14.47 -8.20 10.84
CA ALA A 103 14.04 -9.54 11.16
C ALA A 103 12.51 -9.52 11.25
N CYS A 104 11.84 -10.01 10.21
CA CYS A 104 10.40 -10.18 10.18
C CYS A 104 10.06 -11.62 10.53
N THR A 105 9.02 -11.82 11.32
CA THR A 105 8.45 -13.14 11.56
C THR A 105 7.65 -13.60 10.33
N ASP A 106 7.60 -14.89 10.06
CA ASP A 106 6.82 -15.45 8.93
C ASP A 106 5.35 -15.74 9.33
N ASP A 107 4.85 -15.11 10.39
CA ASP A 107 3.47 -15.26 10.82
C ASP A 107 2.54 -14.44 9.91
N LEU A 108 1.37 -14.98 9.63
CA LEU A 108 0.30 -14.28 8.94
C LEU A 108 -0.81 -14.02 9.95
N TYR A 109 -1.20 -12.76 10.08
CA TYR A 109 -2.40 -12.40 10.81
C TYR A 109 -3.40 -11.72 9.89
N THR A 110 -4.67 -11.81 10.29
CA THR A 110 -5.79 -11.25 9.54
C THR A 110 -6.45 -10.15 10.35
N VAL A 111 -7.01 -9.18 9.63
CA VAL A 111 -7.74 -8.06 10.23
C VAL A 111 -9.09 -7.96 9.52
N ALA A 112 -10.12 -7.66 10.30
CA ALA A 112 -11.44 -7.33 9.78
C ALA A 112 -11.68 -5.82 9.89
N GLU A 113 -12.14 -5.20 8.81
CA GLU A 113 -12.44 -3.78 8.74
C GLU A 113 -13.75 -3.55 7.99
N THR A 114 -14.52 -2.55 8.41
CA THR A 114 -15.73 -2.14 7.70
C THR A 114 -15.40 -1.03 6.72
N VAL A 115 -15.68 -1.27 5.44
CA VAL A 115 -15.65 -0.25 4.39
C VAL A 115 -17.06 0.19 4.03
N TRP A 116 -17.19 1.45 3.63
CA TRP A 116 -18.46 2.04 3.22
C TRP A 116 -18.51 2.18 1.71
N LEU A 117 -19.65 1.81 1.13
CA LEU A 117 -19.92 1.97 -0.29
C LEU A 117 -20.66 3.28 -0.55
N ASP A 118 -20.36 3.92 -1.67
CA ASP A 118 -21.05 5.12 -2.14
C ASP A 118 -22.53 4.80 -2.45
N GLU A 119 -22.76 3.65 -3.10
CA GLU A 119 -24.08 3.10 -3.36
C GLU A 119 -24.29 1.76 -2.66
N PRO A 120 -25.54 1.34 -2.37
CA PRO A 120 -25.78 0.00 -1.84
C PRO A 120 -25.24 -1.09 -2.77
N LEU A 121 -24.75 -2.20 -2.22
CA LEU A 121 -24.17 -3.30 -2.97
C LEU A 121 -25.15 -3.89 -3.99
N GLY A 122 -26.39 -4.15 -3.55
CA GLY A 122 -27.43 -4.68 -4.42
C GLY A 122 -27.00 -5.96 -5.12
N GLY A 123 -27.17 -6.00 -6.46
CA GLY A 123 -26.76 -7.14 -7.30
C GLY A 123 -25.35 -7.06 -7.86
N ARG A 124 -24.50 -6.15 -7.36
CA ARG A 124 -23.13 -5.97 -7.87
C ARG A 124 -22.23 -7.11 -7.41
N THR A 125 -21.30 -7.49 -8.27
CA THR A 125 -20.32 -8.54 -7.97
C THR A 125 -19.20 -7.98 -7.10
N VAL A 126 -18.91 -8.61 -5.97
CA VAL A 126 -17.73 -8.31 -5.16
C VAL A 126 -16.56 -9.15 -5.65
N GLN A 127 -15.40 -8.54 -5.81
CA GLN A 127 -14.19 -9.20 -6.27
C GLN A 127 -12.94 -8.65 -5.59
N ASP A 128 -11.86 -9.42 -5.58
CA ASP A 128 -10.55 -8.99 -5.09
C ASP A 128 -9.75 -8.22 -6.16
N SER A 129 -8.55 -7.75 -5.81
CA SER A 129 -7.65 -7.03 -6.72
C SER A 129 -7.14 -7.87 -7.91
N SER A 130 -7.25 -9.21 -7.83
CA SER A 130 -6.93 -10.11 -8.94
C SER A 130 -8.09 -10.29 -9.93
N GLY A 131 -9.28 -9.78 -9.59
CA GLY A 131 -10.51 -9.99 -10.34
C GLY A 131 -11.21 -11.30 -10.00
N THR A 132 -10.80 -11.97 -8.92
CA THR A 132 -11.48 -13.17 -8.42
C THR A 132 -12.74 -12.76 -7.68
N GLN A 133 -13.88 -13.31 -8.09
CA GLN A 133 -15.14 -13.06 -7.42
C GLN A 133 -15.12 -13.62 -5.99
N LEU A 134 -15.50 -12.78 -5.03
CA LEU A 134 -15.64 -13.13 -3.63
C LEU A 134 -17.11 -13.47 -3.36
N GLU A 135 -17.35 -14.67 -2.84
CA GLU A 135 -18.66 -15.02 -2.32
C GLU A 135 -18.89 -14.30 -0.98
N LEU A 136 -20.04 -13.63 -0.85
CA LEU A 136 -20.37 -12.93 0.38
C LEU A 136 -20.80 -13.93 1.45
N VAL A 137 -20.11 -13.88 2.57
CA VAL A 137 -20.38 -14.72 3.74
C VAL A 137 -21.13 -13.91 4.81
N THR A 138 -21.47 -14.55 5.92
CA THR A 138 -22.09 -13.86 7.06
C THR A 138 -21.05 -13.02 7.82
N PRO A 139 -21.47 -11.93 8.50
CA PRO A 139 -20.54 -11.14 9.31
C PRO A 139 -19.83 -11.96 10.40
N ALA A 140 -20.47 -12.98 10.95
CA ALA A 140 -19.85 -13.91 11.90
C ALA A 140 -18.71 -14.69 11.25
N GLU A 141 -18.92 -15.24 10.05
CA GLU A 141 -17.88 -15.93 9.28
C GLU A 141 -16.71 -15.02 8.91
N VAL A 142 -16.92 -13.71 8.75
CA VAL A 142 -15.83 -12.72 8.54
C VAL A 142 -15.04 -12.45 9.83
N LEU A 143 -15.64 -12.56 11.01
CA LEU A 143 -14.96 -12.31 12.29
C LEU A 143 -14.30 -13.56 12.87
N ASP A 144 -14.91 -14.73 12.68
CA ASP A 144 -14.46 -15.98 13.31
C ASP A 144 -13.24 -16.61 12.62
N GLY A 145 -12.91 -16.15 11.41
CA GLY A 145 -11.67 -16.47 10.67
C GLY A 145 -11.17 -17.88 10.83
N ASP A 146 -11.72 -18.84 10.06
CA ASP A 146 -11.37 -20.28 10.06
C ASP A 146 -10.69 -20.69 11.36
N GLY A 147 -11.50 -20.78 12.42
CA GLY A 147 -11.07 -21.01 13.77
C GLY A 147 -9.95 -22.05 13.84
N SER A 148 -8.73 -21.58 14.06
CA SER A 148 -7.65 -22.43 14.51
C SER A 148 -7.72 -22.47 16.05
N PRO A 149 -7.88 -23.67 16.65
CA PRO A 149 -7.72 -23.85 18.09
C PRO A 149 -6.30 -23.58 18.58
#